data_AF-F7WCV3-F1
#
_entry.id   AF-F7WCV3-F1
#
_cell.length_a   1.000
_cell.length_b   1.000
_cell.length_c   1.000
_cell.angle_alpha   90.00
_cell.angle_beta   90.00
_cell.angle_gamma   90.00
#
_symmetry.space_group_name_H-M   'P 1'
#
loop_
_entity.id
_entity.type
_entity.pdbx_description
1 polymer ?
#
loop_
_entity_poly.entity_id
_entity_poly.type
_entity_poly.pdbx_seq_one_letter_code
_entity_poly.pdbx_strand_id
1 'polypeptide(L)'
;MFGATAEREGETYVVDLVDDPAAVDPAERNTKFETWVETLKAWEDRVERMTGSGIERRRIDHLSTGAFDFFADDGVAVELLGPIVEDLGGMPGLPFLKSPPDDADLMLGTVAPDDRGSLSASHTINGHSINFRLRYGNVRFLFTGDMNQESSRRLREAMPAAALRAEVLKAPHHGSADFDMEFLKEIGPVVSLISSGDESAAKEYIHPRATLMAALGKATLGYVEDPKDRQDPKRRVFAFERTNFGIAHVRTDGHRVLAFTHSGKRFMNEAYRFTVSATGEVEFAKAVVKRSAPRRSD
;
A
#
# COMPACT_ATOMS: atom_id res chain seq x y z
N MET A 1 -5.13 24.08 4.14
CA MET A 1 -4.39 22.81 4.32
C MET A 1 -3.93 22.30 2.97
N PHE A 2 -4.78 22.38 1.96
CA PHE A 2 -4.40 22.40 0.55
C PHE A 2 -4.31 23.83 0.02
N GLY A 3 -3.56 24.02 -1.08
CA GLY A 3 -3.39 25.29 -1.77
C GLY A 3 -4.61 25.67 -2.61
N ALA A 4 -4.38 26.23 -3.79
CA ALA A 4 -5.44 26.62 -4.71
C ALA A 4 -6.33 25.43 -5.13
N THR A 5 -7.60 25.72 -5.43
CA THR A 5 -8.56 24.74 -5.93
C THR A 5 -9.26 25.24 -7.19
N ALA A 6 -9.66 24.30 -8.05
CA ALA A 6 -10.45 24.57 -9.24
C ALA A 6 -11.69 23.67 -9.28
N GLU A 7 -12.77 24.15 -9.89
CA GLU A 7 -14.00 23.38 -10.12
C GLU A 7 -14.04 22.94 -11.59
N ARG A 8 -14.28 21.64 -11.83
CA ARG A 8 -14.51 21.11 -13.18
C ARG A 8 -15.56 20.02 -13.13
N GLU A 9 -16.57 20.13 -13.99
CA GLU A 9 -17.65 19.14 -14.13
C GLU A 9 -18.39 18.83 -12.81
N GLY A 10 -18.38 19.77 -11.86
CA GLY A 10 -19.01 19.61 -10.54
C GLY A 10 -18.13 18.94 -9.48
N GLU A 11 -16.86 18.67 -9.81
CA GLU A 11 -15.85 18.20 -8.86
C GLU A 11 -14.82 19.29 -8.55
N THR A 12 -14.42 19.36 -7.27
CA THR A 12 -13.35 20.23 -6.79
C THR A 12 -12.01 19.51 -6.93
N TYR A 13 -10.98 20.20 -7.41
CA TYR A 13 -9.62 19.69 -7.55
C TYR A 13 -8.64 20.57 -6.79
N VAL A 14 -7.63 19.95 -6.17
CA VAL A 14 -6.42 20.61 -5.73
C VAL A 14 -5.54 20.86 -6.94
N VAL A 15 -5.14 22.10 -7.16
CA VAL A 15 -4.28 22.53 -8.28
C VAL A 15 -3.01 23.19 -7.75
N ASP A 16 -2.22 23.79 -8.64
CA ASP A 16 -0.91 24.40 -8.32
C ASP A 16 0.02 23.43 -7.57
N LEU A 17 0.06 22.19 -8.08
CA LEU A 17 0.89 21.13 -7.53
C LEU A 17 2.37 21.50 -7.69
N VAL A 18 3.12 21.47 -6.59
CA VAL A 18 4.55 21.88 -6.57
C VAL A 18 5.49 20.69 -6.47
N ASP A 19 6.68 20.83 -7.05
CA ASP A 19 7.78 19.85 -6.91
C ASP A 19 8.53 19.98 -5.58
N ASP A 20 8.64 21.21 -5.08
CA ASP A 20 9.36 21.55 -3.85
C ASP A 20 8.45 22.37 -2.92
N PRO A 21 8.19 21.90 -1.69
CA PRO A 21 7.49 22.68 -0.68
C PRO A 21 8.11 24.07 -0.42
N ALA A 22 9.42 24.24 -0.63
CA ALA A 22 10.11 25.51 -0.44
C ALA A 22 9.81 26.53 -1.56
N ALA A 23 9.25 26.10 -2.70
CA ALA A 23 8.83 26.99 -3.78
C ALA A 23 7.51 27.73 -3.46
N VAL A 24 6.72 27.23 -2.51
CA VAL A 24 5.49 27.89 -2.04
C VAL A 24 5.86 29.15 -1.25
N ASP A 25 5.08 30.23 -1.35
CA ASP A 25 5.30 31.44 -0.55
C ASP A 25 5.21 31.11 0.96
N PRO A 26 6.18 31.54 1.81
CA PRO A 26 6.12 31.31 3.25
C PRO A 26 4.80 31.74 3.92
N ALA A 27 4.11 32.76 3.40
CA ALA A 27 2.81 33.21 3.91
C ALA A 27 1.67 32.19 3.65
N GLU A 28 1.85 31.30 2.67
CA GLU A 28 0.88 30.27 2.28
C GLU A 28 1.22 28.88 2.85
N ARG A 29 2.42 28.71 3.41
CA ARG A 29 2.85 27.42 3.98
C ARG A 29 2.19 27.17 5.33
N ASN A 30 1.65 25.97 5.48
CA ASN A 30 1.22 25.47 6.78
C ASN A 30 2.42 24.96 7.60
N THR A 31 2.21 24.73 8.90
CA THR A 31 3.27 24.25 9.81
C THR A 31 3.95 22.96 9.35
N LYS A 32 3.24 22.06 8.65
CA LYS A 32 3.82 20.82 8.13
C LYS A 32 4.74 21.07 6.93
N PHE A 33 4.37 21.99 6.04
CA PHE A 33 5.24 22.44 4.95
C PHE A 33 6.52 23.07 5.49
N GLU A 34 6.40 24.00 6.44
CA GLU A 34 7.57 24.63 7.07
C GLU A 34 8.49 23.59 7.74
N THR A 35 7.91 22.61 8.45
CA THR A 35 8.70 21.52 9.05
C THR A 35 9.51 20.75 7.99
N TRP A 36 8.91 20.45 6.83
CA TRP A 36 9.60 19.77 5.74
C TRP A 36 10.69 20.64 5.09
N VAL A 37 10.41 21.92 4.85
CA VAL A 37 11.38 22.87 4.30
C VAL A 37 12.61 22.98 5.20
N GLU A 38 12.40 23.18 6.50
CA GLU A 38 13.47 23.23 7.50
C GLU A 38 14.26 21.92 7.56
N THR A 39 13.55 20.78 7.52
CA THR A 39 14.17 19.45 7.55
C THR A 39 15.06 19.25 6.33
N LEU A 40 14.55 19.47 5.11
CA LEU A 40 15.33 19.28 3.89
C LEU A 40 16.55 20.21 3.86
N LYS A 41 16.38 21.48 4.27
CA LYS A 41 17.50 22.43 4.40
C LYS A 41 18.56 21.94 5.39
N ALA A 42 18.17 21.38 6.53
CA ALA A 42 19.12 20.87 7.52
C ALA A 42 19.93 19.66 7.01
N TRP A 43 19.39 18.90 6.05
CA TRP A 43 20.06 17.73 5.48
C TRP A 43 20.85 18.02 4.20
N GLU A 44 20.58 19.13 3.52
CA GLU A 44 21.17 19.50 2.22
C GLU A 44 22.71 19.37 2.20
N ASP A 45 23.40 20.10 3.08
CA ASP A 45 24.87 20.09 3.13
C ASP A 45 25.43 18.68 3.39
N ARG A 46 24.71 17.86 4.16
CA ARG A 46 25.14 16.48 4.44
C ARG A 46 24.99 15.61 3.22
N VAL A 47 23.90 15.75 2.46
CA VAL A 47 23.68 14.99 1.24
C VAL A 47 24.72 15.38 0.21
N GLU A 48 24.94 16.67 -0.03
CA GLU A 48 25.94 17.16 -0.98
C GLU A 48 27.35 16.64 -0.66
N ARG A 49 27.76 16.65 0.62
CA ARG A 49 29.05 16.07 1.04
C ARG A 49 29.17 14.57 0.78
N MET A 50 28.07 13.81 0.87
CA MET A 50 28.07 12.35 0.79
C MET A 50 27.91 11.83 -0.65
N THR A 51 27.13 12.55 -1.47
CA THR A 51 26.75 12.10 -2.82
C THR A 51 27.39 12.94 -3.93
N GLY A 52 27.94 14.13 -3.60
CA GLY A 52 28.44 15.11 -4.57
C GLY A 52 27.34 15.95 -5.25
N SER A 53 26.07 15.76 -4.87
CA SER A 53 24.91 16.47 -5.42
C SER A 53 23.92 16.82 -4.31
N GLY A 54 23.19 17.92 -4.48
CA GLY A 54 22.10 18.30 -3.58
C GLY A 54 20.93 17.30 -3.55
N ILE A 55 19.99 17.51 -2.64
CA ILE A 55 18.76 16.73 -2.54
C ILE A 55 17.90 17.02 -3.76
N GLU A 56 17.65 15.99 -4.57
CA GLU A 56 16.67 16.05 -5.64
C GLU A 56 15.25 16.12 -5.05
N ARG A 57 14.45 17.08 -5.53
CA ARG A 57 13.07 17.30 -5.13
C ARG A 57 12.21 17.24 -6.37
N ARG A 58 11.24 16.32 -6.38
CA ARG A 58 10.35 16.08 -7.52
C ARG A 58 8.98 15.72 -7.01
N ARG A 59 7.95 16.28 -7.66
CA ARG A 59 6.62 15.69 -7.59
C ARG A 59 6.60 14.43 -8.45
N ILE A 60 5.98 13.38 -7.93
CA ILE A 60 5.78 12.13 -8.66
C ILE A 60 4.31 11.73 -8.64
N ASP A 61 3.87 11.12 -9.73
CA ASP A 61 2.51 10.64 -9.99
C ASP A 61 2.55 9.39 -10.86
N HIS A 62 1.38 8.84 -11.20
CA HIS A 62 1.27 7.66 -12.07
C HIS A 62 1.89 7.82 -13.48
N LEU A 63 2.14 9.05 -13.95
CA LEU A 63 2.78 9.32 -15.24
C LEU A 63 4.30 9.46 -15.13
N SER A 64 4.84 9.48 -13.91
CA SER A 64 6.26 9.67 -13.62
C SER A 64 7.06 8.38 -13.87
N THR A 65 7.00 7.86 -15.10
CA THR A 65 7.72 6.65 -15.52
C THR A 65 9.22 6.86 -15.37
N GLY A 66 9.91 5.87 -14.79
CA GLY A 66 11.37 5.88 -14.66
C GLY A 66 11.92 6.64 -13.45
N ALA A 67 11.06 7.20 -12.58
CA ALA A 67 11.50 7.86 -11.34
C ALA A 67 12.40 6.99 -10.45
N PHE A 68 12.31 5.66 -10.61
CA PHE A 68 13.01 4.65 -9.84
C PHE A 68 13.90 3.72 -10.70
N ASP A 69 14.26 4.12 -11.93
CA ASP A 69 15.07 3.28 -12.84
C ASP A 69 16.48 2.98 -12.30
N PHE A 70 16.94 3.73 -11.30
CA PHE A 70 18.20 3.44 -10.60
C PHE A 70 18.20 2.10 -9.86
N PHE A 71 17.05 1.43 -9.72
CA PHE A 71 16.95 0.06 -9.21
C PHE A 71 16.99 -1.03 -10.29
N ALA A 72 16.99 -0.65 -11.58
CA ALA A 72 16.90 -1.60 -12.68
C ALA A 72 18.09 -2.56 -12.74
N ASP A 73 19.29 -2.10 -12.38
CA ASP A 73 20.51 -2.91 -12.33
C ASP A 73 20.43 -4.02 -11.26
N ASP A 74 19.62 -3.81 -10.22
CA ASP A 74 19.32 -4.81 -9.19
C ASP A 74 18.17 -5.75 -9.58
N GLY A 75 17.64 -5.63 -10.80
CA GLY A 75 16.51 -6.42 -11.29
C GLY A 75 15.18 -6.06 -10.63
N VAL A 76 15.10 -4.86 -10.03
CA VAL A 76 13.90 -4.35 -9.35
C VAL A 76 13.22 -3.33 -10.26
N ALA A 77 11.98 -3.61 -10.62
CA ALA A 77 11.13 -2.70 -11.38
C ALA A 77 10.11 -2.06 -10.44
N VAL A 78 9.91 -0.73 -10.55
CA VAL A 78 8.92 0.01 -9.77
C VAL A 78 7.99 0.73 -10.73
N GLU A 79 6.70 0.45 -10.59
CA GLU A 79 5.62 1.07 -11.36
C GLU A 79 4.82 1.97 -10.42
N LEU A 80 4.86 3.28 -10.64
CA LEU A 80 4.00 4.23 -9.92
C LEU A 80 2.57 4.08 -10.42
N LEU A 81 1.64 3.81 -9.50
CA LEU A 81 0.22 3.63 -9.79
C LEU A 81 -0.59 4.86 -9.37
N GLY A 82 -0.08 5.64 -8.43
CA GLY A 82 -0.63 6.93 -8.08
C GLY A 82 0.31 7.81 -7.27
N PRO A 83 -0.09 9.05 -6.96
CA PRO A 83 -1.44 9.60 -7.18
C PRO A 83 -1.83 9.73 -8.67
N ILE A 84 -3.13 9.65 -8.94
CA ILE A 84 -3.67 9.86 -10.29
C ILE A 84 -3.92 11.35 -10.47
N VAL A 85 -3.13 11.97 -11.35
CA VAL A 85 -3.26 13.37 -11.74
C VAL A 85 -4.18 13.47 -12.94
N GLU A 86 -5.14 14.39 -12.89
CA GLU A 86 -6.09 14.64 -13.96
C GLU A 86 -5.76 15.95 -14.68
N ASP A 87 -5.94 15.98 -16.00
CA ASP A 87 -5.69 17.17 -16.81
C ASP A 87 -6.93 18.08 -16.86
N LEU A 88 -6.86 19.20 -16.15
CA LEU A 88 -7.88 20.23 -16.08
C LEU A 88 -7.79 21.26 -17.22
N GLY A 89 -7.27 20.87 -18.40
CA GLY A 89 -7.19 21.73 -19.59
C GLY A 89 -5.81 22.40 -19.72
N GLY A 90 -4.76 21.60 -19.58
CA GLY A 90 -3.37 22.03 -19.45
C GLY A 90 -2.92 22.25 -18.01
N MET A 91 -3.80 22.03 -17.02
CA MET A 91 -3.51 22.22 -15.60
C MET A 91 -3.63 20.89 -14.85
N PRO A 92 -2.53 20.33 -14.32
CA PRO A 92 -2.60 19.10 -13.55
C PRO A 92 -3.33 19.35 -12.22
N GLY A 93 -4.28 18.49 -11.89
CA GLY A 93 -5.05 18.55 -10.66
C GLY A 93 -5.20 17.19 -10.00
N LEU A 94 -5.43 17.22 -8.69
CA LEU A 94 -5.79 16.05 -7.90
C LEU A 94 -7.21 16.24 -7.36
N PRO A 95 -8.14 15.29 -7.55
CA PRO A 95 -9.48 15.39 -6.99
C PRO A 95 -9.47 15.68 -5.48
N PHE A 96 -10.26 16.66 -5.05
CA PHE A 96 -10.43 16.94 -3.63
C PHE A 96 -11.50 15.97 -3.08
N LEU A 97 -11.05 14.99 -2.30
CA LEU A 97 -11.89 13.90 -1.85
C LEU A 97 -12.84 14.33 -0.73
N LYS A 98 -13.98 13.67 -0.67
CA LYS A 98 -15.04 13.94 0.31
C LYS A 98 -14.86 13.09 1.54
N SER A 99 -15.42 13.54 2.66
CA SER A 99 -15.53 12.69 3.86
C SER A 99 -16.29 11.42 3.49
N PRO A 100 -15.84 10.25 3.94
CA PRO A 100 -16.56 9.02 3.67
C PRO A 100 -17.93 9.06 4.41
N PRO A 101 -18.96 8.36 3.92
CA PRO A 101 -20.29 8.40 4.52
C PRO A 101 -20.29 7.96 5.98
N ASP A 102 -21.03 8.63 6.86
CA ASP A 102 -21.19 8.19 8.25
C ASP A 102 -22.28 7.11 8.33
N ASP A 103 -21.97 5.91 7.84
CA ASP A 103 -22.91 4.78 7.82
C ASP A 103 -22.42 3.53 8.57
N ALA A 104 -23.38 2.67 8.90
CA ALA A 104 -23.14 1.43 9.64
C ALA A 104 -22.58 0.30 8.76
N ASP A 105 -22.39 0.52 7.44
CA ASP A 105 -21.89 -0.50 6.52
C ASP A 105 -20.37 -0.74 6.63
N LEU A 106 -19.76 -0.16 7.68
CA LEU A 106 -18.37 -0.38 8.06
C LEU A 106 -17.40 -0.14 6.90
N MET A 107 -17.79 0.71 5.94
CA MET A 107 -17.04 1.01 4.72
C MET A 107 -16.65 -0.24 3.92
N LEU A 108 -17.47 -1.30 3.92
CA LEU A 108 -17.21 -2.55 3.20
C LEU A 108 -17.24 -2.43 1.67
N GLY A 109 -17.56 -1.25 1.13
CA GLY A 109 -17.67 -0.98 -0.31
C GLY A 109 -18.85 -1.68 -0.98
N THR A 110 -19.78 -2.22 -0.20
CA THR A 110 -20.99 -2.90 -0.71
C THR A 110 -22.10 -1.94 -1.11
N VAL A 111 -22.05 -0.71 -0.60
CA VAL A 111 -22.93 0.39 -0.96
C VAL A 111 -22.08 1.51 -1.53
N ALA A 112 -22.50 2.07 -2.66
CA ALA A 112 -21.82 3.21 -3.25
C ALA A 112 -21.93 4.39 -2.26
N PRO A 113 -20.84 5.09 -1.95
CA PRO A 113 -20.89 6.22 -1.04
C PRO A 113 -21.87 7.27 -1.56
N ASP A 114 -22.68 7.85 -0.67
CA ASP A 114 -23.53 8.96 -1.06
C ASP A 114 -22.66 10.18 -1.41
N ASP A 115 -23.09 10.96 -2.40
CA ASP A 115 -22.30 12.09 -2.90
C ASP A 115 -22.48 13.36 -2.05
N ARG A 116 -23.08 13.23 -0.85
CA ARG A 116 -23.48 14.34 0.03
C ARG A 116 -22.39 14.71 1.04
N GLY A 117 -21.25 14.00 1.04
CA GLY A 117 -20.12 14.27 1.90
C GLY A 117 -19.51 15.66 1.67
N SER A 118 -19.06 16.30 2.76
CA SER A 118 -18.27 17.54 2.67
C SER A 118 -16.82 17.23 2.30
N LEU A 119 -16.14 18.14 1.58
CA LEU A 119 -14.72 18.02 1.26
C LEU A 119 -13.88 17.80 2.52
N SER A 120 -12.94 16.85 2.46
CA SER A 120 -12.11 16.46 3.60
C SER A 120 -10.64 16.50 3.26
N ALA A 121 -9.92 17.43 3.91
CA ALA A 121 -8.50 17.56 3.68
C ALA A 121 -7.73 16.31 4.14
N SER A 122 -8.04 15.75 5.31
CA SER A 122 -7.36 14.53 5.79
C SER A 122 -7.61 13.34 4.87
N HIS A 123 -8.85 13.17 4.39
CA HIS A 123 -9.17 12.09 3.45
C HIS A 123 -8.47 12.27 2.11
N THR A 124 -8.37 13.51 1.62
CA THR A 124 -7.63 13.86 0.40
C THR A 124 -6.12 13.58 0.53
N ILE A 125 -5.49 13.95 1.65
CA ILE A 125 -4.04 13.68 1.89
C ILE A 125 -3.78 12.17 1.80
N ASN A 126 -4.61 11.39 2.48
CA ASN A 126 -4.47 9.94 2.52
C ASN A 126 -4.77 9.29 1.17
N GLY A 127 -5.82 9.74 0.48
CA GLY A 127 -6.23 9.20 -0.81
C GLY A 127 -5.23 9.46 -1.94
N HIS A 128 -4.43 10.53 -1.84
CA HIS A 128 -3.32 10.81 -2.76
C HIS A 128 -1.98 10.27 -2.28
N SER A 129 -1.99 9.23 -1.45
CA SER A 129 -0.80 8.47 -1.12
C SER A 129 -0.07 8.02 -2.39
N ILE A 130 1.25 8.22 -2.41
CA ILE A 130 2.11 7.59 -3.41
C ILE A 130 1.94 6.08 -3.26
N ASN A 131 1.45 5.45 -4.31
CA ASN A 131 1.22 4.02 -4.37
C ASN A 131 1.87 3.44 -5.60
N PHE A 132 2.47 2.27 -5.43
CA PHE A 132 3.34 1.68 -6.44
C PHE A 132 3.42 0.17 -6.31
N ARG A 133 3.68 -0.46 -7.45
CA ARG A 133 4.00 -1.89 -7.54
C ARG A 133 5.49 -2.06 -7.72
N LEU A 134 6.11 -2.83 -6.83
CA LEU A 134 7.50 -3.26 -6.95
C LEU A 134 7.52 -4.71 -7.43
N ARG A 135 8.34 -5.00 -8.44
CA ARG A 135 8.56 -6.34 -8.95
C ARG A 135 10.03 -6.71 -8.87
N TYR A 136 10.30 -7.89 -8.31
CA TYR A 136 11.61 -8.52 -8.34
C TYR A 136 11.42 -9.97 -8.83
N GLY A 137 12.01 -10.30 -9.98
CA GLY A 137 11.69 -11.51 -10.72
C GLY A 137 10.18 -11.64 -11.01
N ASN A 138 9.57 -12.72 -10.54
CA ASN A 138 8.15 -13.02 -10.65
C ASN A 138 7.31 -12.46 -9.49
N VAL A 139 7.95 -11.99 -8.41
CA VAL A 139 7.24 -11.61 -7.18
C VAL A 139 6.88 -10.13 -7.21
N ARG A 140 5.61 -9.83 -6.96
CA ARG A 140 5.04 -8.49 -6.96
C ARG A 140 4.64 -8.07 -5.55
N PHE A 141 5.08 -6.88 -5.18
CA PHE A 141 4.69 -6.19 -3.97
C PHE A 141 3.83 -4.99 -4.36
N LEU A 142 2.72 -4.76 -3.66
CA LEU A 142 1.92 -3.56 -3.82
C LEU A 142 1.95 -2.75 -2.53
N PHE A 143 2.36 -1.49 -2.64
CA PHE A 143 2.38 -0.52 -1.56
C PHE A 143 1.32 0.54 -1.82
N THR A 144 0.34 0.64 -0.92
CA THR A 144 -0.85 1.48 -1.12
C THR A 144 -0.85 2.75 -0.27
N GLY A 145 0.18 2.96 0.56
CA GLY A 145 0.16 4.01 1.59
C GLY A 145 -1.12 3.97 2.42
N ASP A 146 -1.74 5.13 2.58
CA ASP A 146 -2.97 5.33 3.35
C ASP A 146 -4.21 5.50 2.46
N MET A 147 -4.19 4.95 1.24
CA MET A 147 -5.34 4.97 0.34
C MET A 147 -6.63 4.53 1.05
N ASN A 148 -7.69 5.28 0.79
CA ASN A 148 -9.05 5.06 1.28
C ASN A 148 -9.93 4.38 0.22
N GLN A 149 -11.20 4.13 0.52
CA GLN A 149 -12.14 3.51 -0.42
C GLN A 149 -12.29 4.31 -1.72
N GLU A 150 -12.44 5.63 -1.65
CA GLU A 150 -12.64 6.47 -2.84
C GLU A 150 -11.42 6.42 -3.78
N SER A 151 -10.23 6.64 -3.24
CA SER A 151 -8.97 6.58 -3.99
C SER A 151 -8.66 5.19 -4.54
N SER A 152 -8.97 4.13 -3.78
CA SER A 152 -8.81 2.74 -4.24
C SER A 152 -9.75 2.43 -5.42
N ARG A 153 -11.00 2.87 -5.34
CA ARG A 153 -11.97 2.74 -6.44
C ARG A 153 -11.53 3.50 -7.68
N ARG A 154 -11.14 4.78 -7.53
CA ARG A 154 -10.62 5.60 -8.64
C ARG A 154 -9.42 4.93 -9.32
N LEU A 155 -8.50 4.34 -8.53
CA LEU A 155 -7.37 3.60 -9.09
C LEU A 155 -7.78 2.37 -9.91
N ARG A 156 -8.78 1.60 -9.48
CA ARG A 156 -9.31 0.47 -10.26
C ARG A 156 -10.00 0.90 -11.54
N GLU A 157 -10.74 1.99 -11.48
CA GLU A 157 -11.44 2.52 -12.65
C GLU A 157 -10.43 3.04 -13.70
N ALA A 158 -9.29 3.56 -13.26
CA ALA A 158 -8.23 4.06 -14.13
C ALA A 158 -7.28 2.99 -14.67
N MET A 159 -7.16 1.83 -14.01
CA MET A 159 -6.14 0.81 -14.32
C MET A 159 -6.76 -0.54 -14.65
N PRO A 160 -6.17 -1.32 -15.58
CA PRO A 160 -6.62 -2.70 -15.78
C PRO A 160 -6.34 -3.52 -14.53
N ALA A 161 -7.25 -4.42 -14.14
CA ALA A 161 -7.10 -5.26 -12.94
C ALA A 161 -5.74 -6.01 -12.87
N ALA A 162 -5.15 -6.36 -14.03
CA ALA A 162 -3.83 -6.99 -14.11
C ALA A 162 -2.68 -6.10 -13.57
N ALA A 163 -2.82 -4.77 -13.59
CA ALA A 163 -1.87 -3.82 -13.01
C ALA A 163 -1.87 -3.87 -11.47
N LEU A 164 -2.98 -4.29 -10.85
CA LEU A 164 -3.13 -4.30 -9.40
C LEU A 164 -2.73 -5.63 -8.75
N ARG A 165 -2.63 -6.71 -9.53
CA ARG A 165 -2.19 -8.02 -9.05
C ARG A 165 -0.84 -7.97 -8.33
N ALA A 166 -0.81 -8.50 -7.11
CA ALA A 166 0.42 -8.65 -6.32
C ALA A 166 0.33 -9.81 -5.32
N GLU A 167 1.45 -10.51 -5.09
CA GLU A 167 1.51 -11.59 -4.10
C GLU A 167 1.66 -11.07 -2.68
N VAL A 168 2.31 -9.90 -2.52
CA VAL A 168 2.53 -9.27 -1.23
C VAL A 168 1.87 -7.90 -1.24
N LEU A 169 0.86 -7.71 -0.39
CA LEU A 169 0.20 -6.44 -0.20
C LEU A 169 0.69 -5.81 1.11
N LYS A 170 1.17 -4.58 1.05
CA LYS A 170 1.17 -3.72 2.24
C LYS A 170 -0.22 -3.11 2.35
N ALA A 171 -0.99 -3.56 3.33
CA ALA A 171 -2.40 -3.18 3.50
C ALA A 171 -2.55 -1.65 3.67
N PRO A 172 -3.64 -1.08 3.13
CA PRO A 172 -3.88 0.35 3.18
C PRO A 172 -4.07 0.85 4.61
N HIS A 173 -3.58 2.06 4.85
CA HIS A 173 -3.97 2.92 5.97
C HIS A 173 -3.94 2.23 7.33
N HIS A 174 -2.79 1.63 7.67
CA HIS A 174 -2.56 0.90 8.93
C HIS A 174 -3.53 -0.25 9.23
N GLY A 175 -4.41 -0.59 8.30
CA GLY A 175 -5.48 -1.54 8.51
C GLY A 175 -6.85 -0.92 8.81
N SER A 176 -7.11 0.29 8.32
CA SER A 176 -8.38 1.01 8.47
C SER A 176 -9.58 0.24 7.92
N ALA A 177 -10.77 0.64 8.36
CA ALA A 177 -12.04 0.16 7.79
C ALA A 177 -12.35 0.86 6.46
N ASP A 178 -11.77 2.04 6.20
CA ASP A 178 -11.95 2.79 4.97
C ASP A 178 -11.09 2.18 3.84
N PHE A 179 -11.62 1.14 3.20
CA PHE A 179 -10.99 0.42 2.09
C PHE A 179 -12.02 0.02 1.03
N ASP A 180 -11.55 -0.37 -0.15
CA ASP A 180 -12.40 -0.93 -1.19
C ASP A 180 -12.22 -2.46 -1.29
N MET A 181 -13.31 -3.22 -1.13
CA MET A 181 -13.26 -4.68 -1.16
C MET A 181 -12.89 -5.23 -2.55
N GLU A 182 -13.40 -4.60 -3.62
CA GLU A 182 -13.08 -5.05 -4.98
C GLU A 182 -11.61 -4.80 -5.31
N PHE A 183 -11.02 -3.73 -4.79
CA PHE A 183 -9.58 -3.50 -4.84
C PHE A 183 -8.77 -4.62 -4.22
N LEU A 184 -9.12 -5.05 -3.01
CA LEU A 184 -8.43 -6.17 -2.37
C LEU A 184 -8.55 -7.47 -3.20
N LYS A 185 -9.71 -7.73 -3.82
CA LYS A 185 -9.91 -8.91 -4.69
C LYS A 185 -9.13 -8.83 -6.00
N GLU A 186 -9.06 -7.65 -6.61
CA GLU A 186 -8.27 -7.41 -7.81
C GLU A 186 -6.78 -7.56 -7.55
N ILE A 187 -6.29 -7.15 -6.37
CA ILE A 187 -4.93 -7.42 -5.92
C ILE A 187 -4.70 -8.91 -5.75
N GLY A 188 -5.59 -9.59 -5.02
CA GLY A 188 -5.48 -11.01 -4.72
C GLY A 188 -4.20 -11.39 -3.96
N PRO A 189 -3.90 -10.79 -2.81
CA PRO A 189 -2.62 -11.04 -2.14
C PRO A 189 -2.51 -12.45 -1.57
N VAL A 190 -1.31 -13.02 -1.52
CA VAL A 190 -0.98 -14.21 -0.73
C VAL A 190 -0.62 -13.81 0.70
N VAL A 191 0.16 -12.73 0.82
CA VAL A 191 0.61 -12.16 2.09
C VAL A 191 0.09 -10.74 2.19
N SER A 192 -0.64 -10.44 3.26
CA SER A 192 -1.05 -9.08 3.59
C SER A 192 -0.30 -8.63 4.84
N LEU A 193 0.53 -7.59 4.70
CA LEU A 193 1.26 -6.96 5.78
C LEU A 193 0.47 -5.76 6.30
N ILE A 194 0.21 -5.71 7.60
CA ILE A 194 -0.50 -4.59 8.22
C ILE A 194 0.46 -3.89 9.18
N SER A 195 0.79 -2.64 8.89
CA SER A 195 1.60 -1.81 9.79
C SER A 195 0.69 -1.08 10.77
N SER A 196 0.21 -1.80 11.77
CA SER A 196 -0.43 -1.19 12.94
C SER A 196 0.45 -1.40 14.16
N GLY A 197 0.47 -0.43 15.07
CA GLY A 197 1.20 -0.49 16.32
C GLY A 197 0.30 -0.15 17.50
N ASP A 198 0.85 -0.23 18.71
CA ASP A 198 0.12 0.17 19.91
C ASP A 198 -0.13 1.68 19.89
N GLU A 199 -1.40 2.07 19.91
CA GLU A 199 -1.80 3.47 19.97
C GLU A 199 -2.07 3.88 21.43
N SER A 200 -1.86 5.16 21.74
CA SER A 200 -2.30 5.71 23.02
C SER A 200 -3.81 5.87 23.04
N ALA A 201 -4.46 5.74 24.20
CA ALA A 201 -5.89 6.00 24.35
C ALA A 201 -6.36 7.39 23.83
N ALA A 202 -5.46 8.38 23.75
CA ALA A 202 -5.75 9.70 23.20
C ALA A 202 -5.73 9.78 21.66
N LYS A 203 -5.26 8.73 20.98
CA LYS A 203 -5.05 8.67 19.52
C LYS A 203 -5.38 7.27 18.98
N GLU A 204 -6.38 6.63 19.58
CA GLU A 204 -6.74 5.25 19.25
C GLU A 204 -7.71 5.23 18.05
N TYR A 205 -7.17 4.95 16.88
CA TYR A 205 -7.89 4.65 15.63
C TYR A 205 -8.36 3.19 15.58
N ILE A 206 -7.89 2.35 16.51
CA ILE A 206 -8.29 0.95 16.69
C ILE A 206 -8.01 0.15 15.41
N HIS A 207 -6.76 0.22 14.95
CA HIS A 207 -6.28 -0.52 13.79
C HIS A 207 -5.45 -1.75 14.20
N PRO A 208 -5.49 -2.87 13.45
CA PRO A 208 -6.35 -3.09 12.28
C PRO A 208 -7.80 -3.34 12.64
N ARG A 209 -8.73 -2.90 11.79
CA ARG A 209 -10.16 -3.12 11.97
C ARG A 209 -10.53 -4.56 11.62
N ALA A 210 -11.45 -5.15 12.39
CA ALA A 210 -11.92 -6.51 12.16
C ALA A 210 -12.53 -6.71 10.76
N THR A 211 -13.16 -5.67 10.20
CA THR A 211 -13.72 -5.66 8.85
C THR A 211 -12.65 -5.85 7.78
N LEU A 212 -11.53 -5.13 7.89
CA LEU A 212 -10.41 -5.33 6.98
C LEU A 212 -9.79 -6.72 7.15
N MET A 213 -9.63 -7.20 8.38
CA MET A 213 -9.10 -8.55 8.62
C MET A 213 -9.94 -9.62 7.89
N ALA A 214 -11.27 -9.50 7.96
CA ALA A 214 -12.18 -10.37 7.23
C ALA A 214 -12.09 -10.18 5.70
N ALA A 215 -11.99 -8.93 5.24
CA ALA A 215 -11.85 -8.60 3.82
C ALA A 215 -10.57 -9.19 3.20
N LEU A 216 -9.41 -9.05 3.87
CA LEU A 216 -8.15 -9.65 3.46
C LEU A 216 -8.24 -11.18 3.42
N GLY A 217 -8.90 -11.77 4.43
CA GLY A 217 -9.20 -13.20 4.45
C GLY A 217 -10.06 -13.64 3.27
N LYS A 218 -11.01 -12.82 2.80
CA LYS A 218 -11.86 -13.12 1.64
C LYS A 218 -11.16 -12.87 0.29
N ALA A 219 -10.23 -11.93 0.25
CA ALA A 219 -9.54 -11.50 -0.96
C ALA A 219 -8.30 -12.34 -1.31
N THR A 220 -7.76 -13.11 -0.37
CA THR A 220 -6.46 -13.79 -0.58
C THR A 220 -6.52 -14.87 -1.67
N LEU A 221 -5.47 -14.95 -2.50
CA LEU A 221 -5.29 -16.03 -3.50
C LEU A 221 -4.76 -17.28 -2.80
N GLY A 222 -5.60 -17.91 -1.99
CA GLY A 222 -5.15 -18.91 -1.02
C GLY A 222 -5.48 -20.36 -1.31
N TYR A 223 -5.98 -20.76 -2.48
CA TYR A 223 -6.40 -22.16 -2.67
C TYR A 223 -5.20 -23.11 -2.89
N VAL A 224 -4.99 -24.07 -2.00
CA VAL A 224 -4.01 -25.16 -2.15
C VAL A 224 -4.73 -26.48 -2.43
N GLU A 225 -4.05 -27.47 -3.03
CA GLU A 225 -4.62 -28.82 -3.17
C GLU A 225 -5.06 -29.38 -1.80
N ASP A 226 -6.22 -30.04 -1.74
CA ASP A 226 -6.75 -30.63 -0.50
C ASP A 226 -5.78 -31.72 0.02
N PRO A 227 -5.10 -31.51 1.16
CA PRO A 227 -4.16 -32.49 1.66
C PRO A 227 -4.83 -33.81 2.09
N LYS A 228 -6.15 -33.83 2.27
CA LYS A 228 -6.95 -35.01 2.66
C LYS A 228 -7.47 -35.83 1.47
N ASP A 229 -7.49 -35.27 0.27
CA ASP A 229 -8.09 -35.90 -0.91
C ASP A 229 -7.11 -35.93 -2.08
N ARG A 230 -6.08 -36.77 -1.95
CA ARG A 230 -4.94 -36.86 -2.89
C ARG A 230 -5.29 -37.44 -4.27
N GLN A 231 -6.55 -37.83 -4.49
CA GLN A 231 -6.99 -38.50 -5.71
C GLN A 231 -7.67 -37.55 -6.70
N ASP A 232 -8.13 -36.38 -6.23
CA ASP A 232 -8.68 -35.34 -7.09
C ASP A 232 -7.81 -34.06 -7.04
N PRO A 233 -6.87 -33.88 -7.99
CA PRO A 233 -6.03 -32.68 -8.06
C PRO A 233 -6.82 -31.39 -8.36
N LYS A 234 -8.13 -31.48 -8.66
CA LYS A 234 -8.99 -30.30 -8.83
C LYS A 234 -9.58 -29.78 -7.52
N ARG A 235 -9.56 -30.58 -6.45
CA ARG A 235 -10.11 -30.18 -5.16
C ARG A 235 -9.10 -29.30 -4.43
N ARG A 236 -9.38 -27.99 -4.37
CA ARG A 236 -8.55 -27.02 -3.65
C ARG A 236 -9.24 -26.56 -2.37
N VAL A 237 -8.48 -26.45 -1.28
CA VAL A 237 -8.90 -25.87 0.01
C VAL A 237 -8.28 -24.49 0.19
N PHE A 238 -9.01 -23.59 0.83
CA PHE A 238 -8.51 -22.25 1.12
C PHE A 238 -7.48 -22.29 2.26
N ALA A 239 -6.21 -22.09 1.94
CA ALA A 239 -5.06 -22.02 2.84
C ALA A 239 -4.97 -20.66 3.55
N PHE A 240 -6.03 -20.26 4.23
CA PHE A 240 -5.92 -19.23 5.24
C PHE A 240 -5.42 -19.87 6.54
N GLU A 241 -4.16 -19.64 6.91
CA GLU A 241 -3.54 -20.36 8.03
C GLU A 241 -3.24 -19.50 9.27
N ARG A 242 -3.77 -18.27 9.42
CA ARG A 242 -3.87 -17.43 10.64
C ARG A 242 -3.26 -16.03 10.49
N THR A 243 -3.83 -15.10 11.27
CA THR A 243 -3.24 -13.79 11.58
C THR A 243 -2.05 -13.95 12.51
N ASN A 244 -0.91 -13.36 12.13
CA ASN A 244 0.31 -13.37 12.92
C ASN A 244 0.71 -11.95 13.36
N PHE A 245 1.17 -11.83 14.60
CA PHE A 245 1.56 -10.57 15.22
C PHE A 245 3.09 -10.49 15.44
N GLY A 246 3.61 -9.26 15.54
CA GLY A 246 5.02 -8.99 15.81
C GLY A 246 5.78 -8.50 14.57
N ILE A 247 7.10 -8.69 14.58
CA ILE A 247 7.95 -8.28 13.45
C ILE A 247 7.75 -9.27 12.31
N ALA A 248 7.19 -8.79 11.21
CA ALA A 248 7.02 -9.55 9.97
C ALA A 248 8.19 -9.29 9.03
N HIS A 249 8.70 -10.36 8.43
CA HIS A 249 9.74 -10.33 7.43
C HIS A 249 9.27 -11.06 6.18
N VAL A 250 9.36 -10.38 5.04
CA VAL A 250 9.17 -11.00 3.73
C VAL A 250 10.52 -10.95 3.00
N ARG A 251 10.97 -12.11 2.51
CA ARG A 251 12.19 -12.24 1.72
C ARG A 251 11.88 -12.96 0.43
N THR A 252 12.55 -12.59 -0.65
CA THR A 252 12.42 -13.27 -1.93
C THR A 252 13.74 -13.25 -2.70
N ASP A 253 13.94 -14.27 -3.54
CA ASP A 253 15.00 -14.34 -4.54
C ASP A 253 14.48 -14.10 -5.97
N GLY A 254 13.25 -13.59 -6.09
CA GLY A 254 12.58 -13.34 -7.37
C GLY A 254 11.70 -14.49 -7.84
N HIS A 255 11.77 -15.66 -7.22
CA HIS A 255 10.88 -16.78 -7.54
C HIS A 255 10.26 -17.41 -6.29
N ARG A 256 11.03 -17.51 -5.20
CA ARG A 256 10.60 -18.03 -3.92
C ARG A 256 10.30 -16.88 -2.99
N VAL A 257 9.26 -17.03 -2.18
CA VAL A 257 8.92 -16.09 -1.10
C VAL A 257 8.99 -16.85 0.22
N LEU A 258 9.63 -16.21 1.21
CA LEU A 258 9.62 -16.59 2.60
C LEU A 258 8.97 -15.45 3.40
N ALA A 259 7.77 -15.70 3.92
CA ALA A 259 7.11 -14.78 4.85
C ALA A 259 7.18 -15.39 6.25
N PHE A 260 7.82 -14.70 7.19
CA PHE A 260 7.94 -15.18 8.56
C PHE A 260 7.66 -14.10 9.60
N THR A 261 7.17 -14.51 10.77
CA THR A 261 6.96 -13.61 11.91
C THR A 261 7.74 -14.07 13.13
N HIS A 262 8.27 -13.11 13.88
CA HIS A 262 8.79 -13.38 15.21
C HIS A 262 7.62 -13.38 16.20
N SER A 263 7.19 -14.55 16.64
CA SER A 263 5.94 -14.71 17.42
C SER A 263 5.98 -14.14 18.85
N GLY A 264 7.08 -13.50 19.27
CA GLY A 264 7.32 -13.06 20.66
C GLY A 264 7.46 -14.20 21.67
N LYS A 265 7.08 -15.44 21.31
CA LYS A 265 7.28 -16.64 22.11
C LYS A 265 8.71 -17.14 21.90
N ARG A 266 9.40 -17.38 23.02
CA ARG A 266 10.75 -17.95 23.04
C ARG A 266 10.79 -19.20 22.16
N PHE A 267 11.61 -19.17 21.10
CA PHE A 267 11.87 -20.26 20.15
C PHE A 267 10.79 -20.61 19.11
N MET A 268 9.80 -19.75 18.85
CA MET A 268 8.78 -20.00 17.83
C MET A 268 8.83 -18.96 16.71
N ASN A 269 9.23 -19.41 15.51
CA ASN A 269 9.09 -18.66 14.26
C ASN A 269 8.07 -19.39 13.39
N GLU A 270 7.10 -18.65 12.86
CA GLU A 270 6.18 -19.17 11.85
C GLU A 270 6.64 -18.68 10.49
N ALA A 271 6.78 -19.59 9.53
CA ALA A 271 7.38 -19.31 8.24
C ALA A 271 6.59 -19.98 7.12
N TYR A 272 5.98 -19.17 6.27
CA TYR A 272 5.33 -19.58 5.04
C TYR A 272 6.32 -19.50 3.89
N ARG A 273 6.32 -20.54 3.05
CA ARG A 273 7.15 -20.60 1.86
C ARG A 273 6.32 -20.98 0.66
N PHE A 274 6.37 -20.15 -0.36
CA PHE A 274 5.71 -20.41 -1.64
C PHE A 274 6.59 -19.97 -2.81
N THR A 275 6.30 -20.50 -3.98
CA THR A 275 6.90 -20.09 -5.26
C THR A 275 5.89 -19.32 -6.08
N VAL A 276 6.38 -18.41 -6.91
CA VAL A 276 5.59 -17.62 -7.86
C VAL A 276 6.10 -17.92 -9.27
N SER A 277 5.22 -18.47 -10.12
CA SER A 277 5.54 -18.74 -11.53
C SER A 277 5.61 -17.43 -12.32
N ALA A 278 6.13 -17.49 -13.56
CA ALA A 278 6.16 -16.33 -14.45
C ALA A 278 4.75 -15.82 -14.82
N THR A 279 3.73 -16.68 -14.71
CA THR A 279 2.32 -16.34 -14.93
C THR A 279 1.61 -15.89 -13.65
N GLY A 280 2.32 -15.84 -12.51
CA GLY A 280 1.77 -15.45 -11.22
C GLY A 280 1.04 -16.57 -10.48
N GLU A 281 1.23 -17.83 -10.87
CA GLU A 281 0.69 -18.98 -10.14
C GLU A 281 1.49 -19.21 -8.86
N VAL A 282 0.77 -19.42 -7.76
CA VAL A 282 1.32 -19.60 -6.41
C VAL A 282 1.26 -21.06 -6.02
N GLU A 283 2.41 -21.65 -5.69
CA GLU A 283 2.51 -23.00 -5.15
C GLU A 283 3.13 -22.95 -3.75
N PHE A 284 2.35 -23.36 -2.75
CA PHE A 284 2.83 -23.47 -1.37
C PHE A 284 3.67 -24.73 -1.20
N ALA A 285 4.77 -24.62 -0.44
CA ALA A 285 5.51 -25.79 -0.04
C ALA A 285 4.64 -26.72 0.83
N LYS A 286 4.73 -28.04 0.58
CA LYS A 286 3.94 -29.10 1.26
C LYS A 286 4.01 -29.12 2.81
N ALA A 287 4.94 -28.38 3.41
CA ALA A 287 4.98 -28.19 4.86
C ALA A 287 5.33 -26.74 5.17
N VAL A 288 4.52 -26.10 6.02
CA VAL A 288 4.93 -24.91 6.78
C VAL A 288 6.04 -25.35 7.71
N VAL A 289 7.28 -24.98 7.39
CA VAL A 289 8.41 -25.38 8.21
C VAL A 289 8.41 -24.50 9.45
N LYS A 290 7.72 -24.94 10.51
CA LYS A 290 7.91 -24.40 11.85
C LYS A 290 9.36 -24.67 12.25
N ARG A 291 10.19 -23.64 12.15
CA ARG A 291 11.61 -23.70 12.55
C ARG A 291 11.69 -23.16 13.97
N SER A 292 12.17 -23.99 14.90
CA SER A 292 12.66 -23.47 16.17
C SER A 292 13.79 -22.48 15.90
N ALA A 293 13.85 -21.39 16.66
CA ALA A 293 14.99 -20.48 16.58
C ALA A 293 16.31 -21.25 16.86
N PRO A 294 17.45 -20.84 16.27
CA PRO A 294 18.75 -21.45 16.58
C PRO A 294 18.99 -21.47 18.09
N ARG A 295 19.53 -22.57 18.63
CA ARG A 295 19.99 -22.57 20.02
C ARG A 295 21.05 -21.47 20.15
N ARG A 296 20.97 -20.64 21.20
CA ARG A 296 22.07 -19.72 21.55
C ARG A 296 23.33 -20.58 21.64
N SER A 297 24.39 -20.18 20.95
CA SER A 297 25.74 -20.62 21.30
C SER A 297 26.03 -20.03 22.68
N ASP A 298 26.29 -20.89 23.65
CA ASP A 298 26.70 -20.51 25.01
C ASP A 298 28.02 -19.72 25.00
#